data_AF-A0A953AXF3-F1
#
_entry.id   AF-A0A953AXF3-F1
#
_cell.length_a   1.000
_cell.length_b   1.000
_cell.length_c   1.000
_cell.angle_alpha   90.00
_cell.angle_beta   90.00
_cell.angle_gamma   90.00
#
_symmetry.space_group_name_H-M   'P 1'
#
loop_
_entity.id
_entity.type
_entity.pdbx_description
1 polymer ?
#
loop_
_entity_poly.entity_id
_entity_poly.type
_entity_poly.pdbx_seq_one_letter_code
_entity_poly.pdbx_strand_id
1 'polypeptide(L)'
;MSSSASPTAQARVMAAAGRWAEAEGVVARLVAEQFGLPVARVAINRDRYSLNSLNGTVALADGGSLFFKFHQEEAEGETVAEYYRAEALRRAGFRIDVPTHVSGAVGRQILLYRRRDEPRFVDLCRSMELTGEEAGLARLVALQEE
;
A
#
# COMPACT_ATOMS: atom_id res chain seq x y z
N MET A 1 29.51 12.65 -9.31
CA MET A 1 28.31 13.25 -8.69
C MET A 1 27.70 12.20 -7.79
N SER A 2 27.72 12.38 -6.48
CA SER A 2 27.14 11.40 -5.55
C SER A 2 25.62 11.41 -5.74
N SER A 3 25.11 10.42 -6.45
CA SER A 3 23.66 10.23 -6.64
C SER A 3 23.09 9.84 -5.28
N SER A 4 22.47 10.79 -4.58
CA SER A 4 21.64 10.45 -3.42
C SER A 4 20.56 9.49 -3.92
N ALA A 5 20.47 8.28 -3.36
CA ALA A 5 19.43 7.32 -3.70
C ALA A 5 18.05 7.98 -3.69
N SER A 6 17.15 7.59 -4.59
CA SER A 6 15.79 8.15 -4.64
C SER A 6 15.04 7.96 -3.31
N PRO A 7 14.02 8.78 -2.98
CA PRO A 7 13.24 8.59 -1.76
C PRO A 7 12.67 7.17 -1.60
N THR A 8 12.13 6.58 -2.66
CA THR A 8 11.61 5.20 -2.63
C THR A 8 12.71 4.18 -2.35
N ALA A 9 13.89 4.33 -2.97
CA ALA A 9 15.05 3.48 -2.72
C ALA A 9 15.59 3.63 -1.28
N GLN A 10 15.69 4.86 -0.78
CA GLN A 10 16.12 5.14 0.59
C GLN A 10 15.20 4.48 1.61
N ALA A 11 13.88 4.65 1.47
CA ALA A 11 12.90 4.04 2.36
C ALA A 11 13.02 2.50 2.37
N ARG A 12 13.22 1.87 1.20
CA ARG A 12 13.43 0.42 1.11
C ARG A 12 14.71 -0.03 1.79
N VAL A 13 15.83 0.66 1.54
CA VAL A 13 17.12 0.32 2.17
C VAL A 13 17.04 0.44 3.69
N MET A 14 16.39 1.48 4.19
CA MET A 14 16.17 1.67 5.64
C MET A 14 15.27 0.59 6.22
N ALA A 15 14.15 0.28 5.58
CA ALA A 15 13.23 -0.78 6.01
C ALA A 15 13.90 -2.16 6.00
N ALA A 16 14.66 -2.50 4.96
CA ALA A 16 15.41 -3.75 4.87
C ALA A 16 16.48 -3.88 5.97
N ALA A 17 17.06 -2.75 6.42
CA ALA A 17 17.98 -2.69 7.53
C ALA A 17 17.29 -2.64 8.91
N GLY A 18 15.97 -2.75 8.99
CA GLY A 18 15.20 -2.65 10.24
C GLY A 18 15.11 -1.23 10.82
N ARG A 19 15.53 -0.21 10.08
CA ARG A 19 15.50 1.21 10.46
C ARG A 19 14.12 1.82 10.16
N TRP A 20 13.09 1.29 10.81
CA TRP A 20 11.69 1.57 10.48
C TRP A 20 11.30 3.04 10.62
N ALA A 21 11.69 3.70 11.72
CA ALA A 21 11.34 5.10 11.94
C ALA A 21 11.96 6.03 10.88
N GLU A 22 13.19 5.74 10.45
CA GLU A 22 13.84 6.49 9.36
C GLU A 22 13.10 6.27 8.03
N ALA A 23 12.75 5.02 7.73
CA ALA A 23 11.99 4.68 6.52
C ALA A 23 10.61 5.36 6.49
N GLU A 24 9.87 5.32 7.62
CA GLU A 24 8.58 5.98 7.80
C GLU A 24 8.70 7.50 7.60
N GLY A 25 9.77 8.12 8.12
CA GLY A 25 10.07 9.53 7.91
C GLY A 25 10.33 9.90 6.45
N VAL A 26 11.00 9.03 5.68
CA VAL A 26 11.20 9.22 4.24
C VAL A 26 9.87 9.14 3.49
N VAL A 27 9.03 8.16 3.81
CA VAL A 27 7.70 8.02 3.18
C VAL A 27 6.79 9.20 3.52
N ALA A 28 6.78 9.65 4.78
CA ALA A 28 5.99 10.81 5.21
C ALA A 28 6.35 12.07 4.40
N ARG A 29 7.66 12.32 4.25
CA ARG A 29 8.16 13.45 3.45
C ARG A 29 7.79 13.31 1.98
N LEU A 30 7.96 12.11 1.41
CA LEU A 30 7.59 11.85 0.02
C LEU A 30 6.10 12.14 -0.23
N VAL A 31 5.20 11.67 0.64
CA VAL A 31 3.76 11.90 0.53
C VAL A 31 3.42 13.39 0.63
N ALA A 32 4.01 14.11 1.59
CA ALA A 32 3.81 15.55 1.73
C ALA A 32 4.31 16.32 0.49
N GLU A 33 5.49 15.98 -0.02
CA GLU A 33 6.08 16.62 -1.20
C GLU A 33 5.35 16.30 -2.52
N GLN A 34 4.76 15.12 -2.67
CA GLN A 34 4.07 14.73 -3.91
C GLN A 34 2.62 15.21 -3.97
N PHE A 35 1.95 15.28 -2.82
CA PHE A 35 0.50 15.48 -2.79
C PHE A 35 0.05 16.67 -1.93
N GLY A 36 0.97 17.34 -1.23
CA GLY A 36 0.62 18.46 -0.34
C GLY A 36 -0.21 18.03 0.88
N LEU A 37 -0.18 16.74 1.24
CA LEU A 37 -1.00 16.19 2.32
C LEU A 37 -0.37 16.45 3.70
N PRO A 38 -1.16 16.82 4.72
CA PRO A 38 -0.67 17.06 6.08
C PRO A 38 -0.45 15.74 6.81
N VAL A 39 0.67 15.07 6.55
CA VAL A 39 1.00 13.77 7.15
C VAL A 39 1.32 13.92 8.64
N ALA A 40 0.52 13.28 9.49
CA ALA A 40 0.76 13.20 10.93
C ALA A 40 1.64 12.00 11.30
N ARG A 41 1.40 10.85 10.67
CA ARG A 41 2.17 9.63 10.94
C ARG A 41 2.17 8.68 9.73
N VAL A 42 3.26 7.95 9.56
CA VAL A 42 3.33 6.79 8.68
C VAL A 42 3.64 5.56 9.52
N ALA A 43 3.02 4.43 9.16
CA ALA A 43 3.36 3.13 9.72
C ALA A 43 3.58 2.13 8.58
N ILE A 44 4.79 1.59 8.47
CA ILE A 44 5.12 0.57 7.46
C ILE A 44 4.64 -0.79 7.94
N ASN A 45 3.95 -1.54 7.06
CA ASN A 45 3.53 -2.90 7.34
C ASN A 45 4.75 -3.83 7.45
N ARG A 46 4.72 -4.70 8.46
CA ARG A 46 5.78 -5.70 8.74
C ARG A 46 5.28 -7.13 8.55
N ASP A 47 4.14 -7.26 7.89
CA ASP A 47 3.48 -8.54 7.68
C ASP A 47 4.09 -9.32 6.50
N ARG A 48 3.67 -10.58 6.38
CA ARG A 48 4.18 -11.52 5.36
C ARG A 48 3.53 -11.32 3.99
N TYR A 49 2.55 -10.43 3.90
CA TYR A 49 1.75 -10.21 2.68
C TYR A 49 2.33 -9.11 1.81
N SER A 50 3.26 -8.34 2.37
CA SER A 50 4.04 -7.34 1.68
C SER A 50 5.14 -8.03 0.87
N LEU A 51 4.80 -8.44 -0.36
CA LEU A 51 5.73 -9.03 -1.33
C LEU A 51 6.79 -8.00 -1.78
N ASN A 52 7.03 -7.85 -3.09
CA ASN A 52 8.03 -6.94 -3.66
C ASN A 52 7.64 -5.44 -3.54
N SER A 53 6.79 -5.08 -2.58
CA SER A 53 6.35 -3.70 -2.33
C SER A 53 6.55 -3.32 -0.88
N LEU A 54 6.97 -2.07 -0.68
CA LEU A 54 6.86 -1.43 0.62
C LEU A 54 5.50 -0.72 0.69
N ASN A 55 4.75 -1.01 1.75
CA ASN A 55 3.39 -0.50 1.91
C ASN A 55 3.07 -0.27 3.40
N GLY A 56 1.96 0.40 3.67
CA GLY A 56 1.57 0.73 5.02
C GLY A 56 0.45 1.76 5.07
N THR A 57 0.33 2.43 6.21
CA THR A 57 -0.71 3.44 6.42
C THR A 57 -0.11 4.83 6.60
N VAL A 58 -0.87 5.83 6.14
CA VAL A 58 -0.64 7.24 6.39
C VAL A 58 -1.82 7.75 7.21
N ALA A 59 -1.55 8.33 8.37
CA ALA A 59 -2.52 9.11 9.13
C ALA A 59 -2.29 10.59 8.82
N LEU A 60 -3.36 11.29 8.48
CA LEU A 60 -3.39 12.71 8.19
C LEU A 60 -3.74 13.50 9.45
N ALA A 61 -3.27 14.75 9.54
CA ALA A 61 -3.51 15.63 10.68
C ALA A 61 -4.99 16.00 10.88
N ASP A 62 -5.80 15.90 9.81
CA ASP A 62 -7.24 16.13 9.83
C ASP A 62 -8.07 14.90 10.28
N GLY A 63 -7.40 13.81 10.67
CA GLY A 63 -8.04 12.56 11.08
C GLY A 63 -8.27 11.56 9.94
N GLY A 64 -7.98 11.92 8.69
CA GLY A 64 -8.03 11.01 7.55
C GLY A 64 -6.96 9.92 7.64
N SER A 65 -7.22 8.77 7.00
CA SER A 65 -6.20 7.73 6.85
C SER A 65 -6.22 7.10 5.46
N LEU A 66 -5.02 6.88 4.93
CA LEU A 66 -4.78 6.33 3.61
C LEU A 66 -3.89 5.09 3.74
N PHE A 67 -4.01 4.19 2.77
CA PHE A 67 -3.07 3.09 2.57
C PHE A 67 -2.11 3.47 1.46
N PHE A 68 -0.80 3.33 1.68
CA PHE A 68 0.20 3.59 0.65
C PHE A 68 0.86 2.31 0.18
N LYS A 69 1.29 2.29 -1.08
CA LYS A 69 2.13 1.22 -1.64
C LYS A 69 3.04 1.79 -2.74
N PHE A 70 4.25 1.28 -2.81
CA PHE A 70 5.10 1.46 -3.98
C PHE A 70 5.97 0.23 -4.25
N HIS A 71 6.37 0.11 -5.52
CA HIS A 71 7.37 -0.83 -5.99
C HIS A 71 8.64 -0.06 -6.37
N GLN A 72 9.74 -0.77 -6.46
CA GLN A 72 10.93 -0.28 -7.14
C GLN A 72 11.33 -1.39 -8.11
N GLU A 73 10.99 -1.20 -9.38
CA GLU A 73 11.36 -2.10 -10.47
C GLU A 73 12.47 -1.44 -11.30
N GLU A 74 13.29 -2.24 -11.98
CA GLU A 74 14.38 -1.70 -12.82
C GLU A 74 13.84 -0.88 -14.02
N ALA A 75 12.55 -1.03 -14.35
CA ALA A 75 11.84 -0.32 -15.40
C ALA A 75 10.65 0.51 -14.87
N GLU A 76 10.89 1.42 -13.90
CA GLU A 76 9.84 2.29 -13.32
C GLU A 76 9.02 3.09 -14.35
N GLY A 77 9.53 3.29 -15.58
CA GLY A 77 8.81 3.95 -16.68
C GLY A 77 7.69 3.12 -17.32
N GLU A 78 7.69 1.80 -17.17
CA GLU A 78 6.69 0.91 -17.79
C GLU A 78 5.47 0.64 -16.91
N THR A 79 5.50 1.04 -15.62
CA THR A 79 4.40 0.85 -14.66
C THR A 79 3.15 1.69 -14.97
N VAL A 80 3.20 2.54 -16.01
CA VAL A 80 2.02 3.23 -16.57
C VAL A 80 0.95 2.22 -17.06
N ALA A 81 1.34 1.00 -17.43
CA ALA A 81 0.43 -0.02 -17.93
C ALA A 81 -0.51 -0.62 -16.86
N GLU A 82 -0.15 -0.61 -15.58
CA GLU A 82 -1.00 -1.18 -14.51
C GLU A 82 -2.26 -0.33 -14.27
N TYR A 83 -2.14 1.00 -14.36
CA TYR A 83 -3.28 1.92 -14.23
C TYR A 83 -4.33 1.71 -15.30
N TYR A 84 -3.90 1.45 -16.54
CA TYR A 84 -4.81 1.15 -17.64
C TYR A 84 -5.66 -0.10 -17.35
N ARG A 85 -5.09 -1.12 -16.70
CA ARG A 85 -5.78 -2.37 -16.37
C ARG A 85 -6.82 -2.18 -15.27
N ALA A 86 -6.50 -1.42 -14.22
CA ALA A 86 -7.46 -1.09 -13.17
C ALA A 86 -8.67 -0.35 -13.74
N GLU A 87 -8.45 0.70 -14.56
CA GLU A 87 -9.55 1.42 -15.19
C GLU A 87 -10.38 0.55 -16.14
N ALA A 88 -9.76 -0.39 -16.86
CA ALA A 88 -10.50 -1.34 -17.68
C ALA A 88 -11.44 -2.23 -16.84
N LEU A 89 -10.98 -2.75 -15.71
CA LEU A 89 -11.81 -3.54 -14.78
C LEU A 89 -12.96 -2.71 -14.20
N ARG A 90 -12.68 -1.48 -13.78
CA ARG A 90 -13.72 -0.56 -13.28
C ARG A 90 -14.79 -0.29 -14.32
N ARG A 91 -14.39 -0.02 -15.59
CA ARG A 91 -15.33 0.17 -16.71
C ARG A 91 -16.15 -1.07 -17.03
N ALA A 92 -15.60 -2.26 -16.80
CA ALA A 92 -16.31 -3.52 -16.93
C ALA A 92 -17.26 -3.83 -15.75
N GLY A 93 -17.37 -2.95 -14.77
CA GLY A 93 -18.30 -3.09 -13.63
C GLY A 93 -17.74 -3.86 -12.44
N PHE A 94 -16.45 -4.21 -12.45
CA PHE A 94 -15.82 -4.85 -11.30
C PHE A 94 -15.63 -3.86 -10.14
N ARG A 95 -15.94 -4.31 -8.92
CA ARG A 95 -15.68 -3.57 -7.68
C ARG A 95 -14.19 -3.65 -7.35
N ILE A 96 -13.45 -2.65 -7.79
CA ILE A 96 -12.02 -2.52 -7.48
C ILE A 96 -11.75 -1.21 -6.75
N ASP A 97 -10.78 -1.23 -5.83
CA ASP A 97 -10.25 0.00 -5.25
C ASP A 97 -9.23 0.62 -6.21
N VAL A 98 -9.42 1.91 -6.52
CA VAL A 98 -8.48 2.72 -7.31
C VAL A 98 -7.75 3.71 -6.41
N PRO A 99 -6.48 4.04 -6.71
CA PRO A 99 -5.75 5.02 -5.91
C PRO A 99 -6.42 6.40 -6.01
N THR A 100 -6.53 7.07 -4.87
CA THR A 100 -6.98 8.46 -4.76
C THR A 100 -5.88 9.45 -5.14
N HIS A 101 -4.61 9.05 -4.97
CA HIS A 101 -3.45 9.85 -5.34
C HIS A 101 -2.39 8.96 -6.00
N VAL A 102 -1.78 9.46 -7.05
CA VAL A 102 -0.81 8.74 -7.88
C VAL A 102 0.40 9.63 -8.14
N SER A 103 1.59 9.14 -7.82
CA SER A 103 2.82 9.62 -8.44
C SER A 103 3.45 8.49 -9.24
N GLY A 104 3.69 8.75 -10.52
CA GLY A 104 4.42 7.85 -11.43
C GLY A 104 5.85 8.33 -11.72
N ALA A 105 6.34 9.35 -11.00
CA ALA A 105 7.66 9.90 -11.24
C ALA A 105 8.75 8.91 -10.79
N VAL A 106 9.76 8.71 -11.64
CA VAL A 106 10.91 7.83 -11.36
C VAL A 106 11.56 8.23 -10.03
N GLY A 107 11.78 7.24 -9.15
CA GLY A 107 12.33 7.38 -7.81
C GLY A 107 11.35 7.94 -6.78
N ARG A 108 10.13 8.29 -7.19
CA ARG A 108 9.10 8.92 -6.36
C ARG A 108 7.74 8.26 -6.56
N GLN A 109 7.71 7.11 -7.22
CA GLN A 109 6.50 6.36 -7.49
C GLN A 109 5.84 5.98 -6.16
N ILE A 110 4.58 6.35 -5.99
CA ILE A 110 3.80 6.00 -4.80
C ILE A 110 2.31 6.14 -5.08
N LEU A 111 1.56 5.19 -4.55
CA LEU A 111 0.10 5.14 -4.63
C LEU A 111 -0.54 5.28 -3.27
N LEU A 112 -1.58 6.11 -3.19
CA LEU A 112 -2.41 6.25 -1.99
C LEU A 112 -3.85 5.84 -2.28
N TYR A 113 -4.34 4.88 -1.51
CA TYR A 113 -5.71 4.39 -1.53
C TYR A 113 -6.44 4.87 -0.28
N ARG A 114 -7.77 4.92 -0.36
CA ARG A 114 -8.58 5.00 0.86
C ARG A 114 -8.22 3.81 1.76
N ARG A 115 -8.04 4.07 3.05
CA ARG A 115 -7.84 2.98 4.00
C ARG A 115 -9.12 2.15 4.14
N ARG A 116 -8.93 0.83 4.16
CA ARG A 116 -9.92 -0.20 4.52
C ARG A 116 -9.57 -0.72 5.90
N ASP A 117 -10.59 -0.93 6.73
CA ASP A 117 -10.45 -1.51 8.07
C ASP A 117 -11.08 -2.90 8.14
N GLU A 118 -11.72 -3.34 7.06
CA GLU A 118 -12.23 -4.68 6.86
C GLU A 118 -11.08 -5.70 6.94
N PRO A 119 -11.27 -6.83 7.63
CA PRO A 119 -10.24 -7.87 7.73
C PRO A 119 -9.95 -8.46 6.34
N ARG A 120 -8.69 -8.80 6.09
CA ARG A 120 -8.33 -9.49 4.84
C ARG A 120 -8.91 -10.89 4.89
N PHE A 121 -9.48 -11.34 3.76
CA PHE A 121 -10.05 -12.68 3.64
C PHE A 121 -9.07 -13.79 4.05
N VAL A 122 -7.79 -13.65 3.69
CA VAL A 122 -6.73 -14.61 4.08
C VAL A 122 -6.52 -14.70 5.59
N ASP A 123 -6.66 -13.58 6.31
CA ASP A 123 -6.51 -13.56 7.76
C ASP A 123 -7.69 -14.28 8.42
N LEU A 124 -8.90 -14.11 7.88
CA LEU A 124 -10.08 -14.84 8.31
C LEU A 124 -9.94 -16.35 8.07
N CYS A 125 -9.59 -16.77 6.86
CA CYS A 125 -9.37 -18.19 6.54
C CYS A 125 -8.33 -18.80 7.47
N ARG A 126 -7.17 -18.14 7.62
CA ARG A 126 -6.10 -18.63 8.49
C ARG A 126 -6.54 -18.72 9.95
N SER A 127 -7.31 -17.74 10.45
CA SER A 127 -7.81 -17.78 11.82
C SER A 127 -8.75 -18.97 12.04
N MET A 128 -9.58 -19.31 11.06
CA MET A 128 -10.49 -20.45 11.11
C MET A 128 -9.74 -21.78 11.05
N GLU A 129 -8.76 -21.90 10.16
CA GLU A 129 -7.88 -23.08 10.07
C GLU A 129 -7.17 -23.36 11.39
N LEU A 130 -6.69 -22.31 12.07
CA LEU A 130 -5.98 -22.43 13.34
C LEU A 130 -6.90 -22.73 14.54
N THR A 131 -8.17 -22.33 14.47
CA THR A 131 -9.14 -22.52 15.56
C THR A 131 -9.99 -23.79 15.40
N GLY A 132 -10.08 -24.35 14.19
CA GLY A 132 -10.85 -25.56 13.89
C GLY A 132 -12.36 -25.34 13.78
N GLU A 133 -12.84 -24.10 13.62
CA GLU A 133 -14.26 -23.81 13.44
C GLU A 133 -14.77 -24.20 12.04
N GLU A 134 -15.42 -25.37 11.91
CA GLU A 134 -16.13 -25.79 10.68
C GLU A 134 -17.28 -24.83 10.29
N ALA A 135 -17.87 -24.12 11.26
CA ALA A 135 -19.01 -23.23 11.07
C ALA A 135 -18.68 -21.93 10.30
N GLY A 136 -17.41 -21.63 10.05
CA GLY A 136 -17.01 -20.36 9.43
C GLY A 136 -17.10 -20.32 7.90
N LEU A 137 -17.29 -21.45 7.20
CA LEU A 137 -17.30 -21.47 5.73
C LEU A 137 -18.46 -20.64 5.15
N ALA A 138 -19.66 -20.77 5.71
CA ALA A 138 -20.81 -19.96 5.31
C ALA A 138 -20.58 -18.45 5.54
N ARG A 139 -19.87 -18.10 6.62
CA ARG A 139 -19.48 -16.71 6.92
C ARG A 139 -18.44 -16.19 5.93
N LEU A 140 -17.49 -17.01 5.50
CA LEU A 140 -16.51 -16.64 4.48
C LEU A 140 -17.19 -16.35 3.14
N VAL A 141 -18.13 -17.21 2.71
CA VAL A 141 -18.87 -17.01 1.45
C VAL A 141 -19.64 -15.69 1.48
N ALA A 142 -20.35 -15.39 2.58
CA ALA A 142 -21.08 -14.13 2.71
C ALA A 142 -20.16 -12.89 2.59
N LEU A 143 -18.96 -12.94 3.16
CA LEU A 143 -17.98 -11.84 3.07
C LEU A 143 -17.36 -11.66 1.67
N GLN A 144 -17.48 -12.64 0.77
CA GLN A 144 -17.01 -12.50 -0.62
C GLN A 144 -18.04 -11.78 -1.52
N GLU A 145 -19.29 -11.69 -1.09
CA GLU A 145 -20.38 -11.11 -1.88
C GLU A 145 -20.61 -9.60 -1.60
N GLU A 146 -20.05 -9.08 -0.50
CA GLU A 146 -20.04 -7.65 -0.13
C GLU A 146 -19.00 -6.84 -0.94
#